data_AF-A0A6A2FPY2-F1
#
_entry.id   AF-A0A6A2FPY2-F1
#
_cell.length_a   1.000
_cell.length_b   1.000
_cell.length_c   1.000
_cell.angle_alpha   90.00
_cell.angle_beta   90.00
_cell.angle_gamma   90.00
#
_symmetry.space_group_name_H-M   'P 1'
#
loop_
_entity.id
_entity.type
_entity.pdbx_description
1 polymer ?
#
loop_
_entity_poly.entity_id
_entity_poly.type
_entity_poly.pdbx_seq_one_letter_code
_entity_poly.pdbx_strand_id
1 'polypeptide(L)'
;MRDYDRTNFRNDRGRNFNQRPPSQPLNMSFLSTGYYQDGEKKKIKDVLITVEAETLGKKFADLKLTSSQLRKFFNEVRSIEAQIDGKFDEQKALILMLKSKVAYSVGKKTSRTPAEFKDFIDACIDKIIDEKDFKGFVKFFEAVVGYFYYYYKPGGT
;
A
#
# COMPACT_ATOMS: atom_id res chain seq x y z
N MET A 1 -27.36 -51.97 23.76
CA MET A 1 -26.15 -52.51 24.42
C MET A 1 -25.13 -52.79 23.32
N ARG A 2 -23.92 -52.25 23.50
CA ARG A 2 -22.70 -52.38 22.69
C ARG A 2 -22.64 -51.58 21.39
N ASP A 3 -21.58 -50.89 21.02
CA ASP A 3 -20.43 -50.28 21.70
C ASP A 3 -19.88 -49.36 20.60
N TYR A 4 -19.94 -48.05 20.77
CA TYR A 4 -19.18 -47.13 19.91
C TYR A 4 -17.88 -46.85 20.65
N ASP A 5 -16.77 -47.43 20.18
CA ASP A 5 -15.45 -46.95 20.58
C ASP A 5 -14.42 -47.07 19.45
N ARG A 6 -13.54 -46.06 19.49
CA ARG A 6 -12.17 -45.97 18.93
C ARG A 6 -11.96 -45.40 17.53
N THR A 7 -11.75 -44.07 17.57
CA THR A 7 -10.51 -43.38 17.17
C THR A 7 -9.95 -43.65 15.77
N ASN A 8 -9.83 -42.58 14.97
CA ASN A 8 -8.60 -42.32 14.23
C ASN A 8 -8.47 -40.82 13.90
N PHE A 9 -7.78 -40.10 14.79
CA PHE A 9 -7.02 -38.90 14.42
C PHE A 9 -5.95 -39.31 13.42
N ARG A 10 -5.97 -38.79 12.17
CA ARG A 10 -4.78 -38.78 11.31
C ARG A 10 -4.70 -37.53 10.41
N ASN A 11 -3.83 -36.64 10.86
CA ASN A 11 -2.77 -35.97 10.10
C ASN A 11 -3.16 -34.84 9.15
N ASP A 12 -3.41 -33.67 9.76
CA ASP A 12 -3.16 -32.36 9.18
C ASP A 12 -1.65 -32.25 8.86
N ARG A 13 -1.28 -32.47 7.60
CA ARG A 13 0.10 -32.27 7.14
C ARG A 13 0.33 -30.77 7.05
N GLY A 14 1.10 -30.28 8.00
CA GLY A 14 1.59 -28.91 8.09
C GLY A 14 1.97 -28.35 6.72
N ARG A 15 1.24 -27.31 6.32
CA ARG A 15 1.67 -26.41 5.25
C ARG A 15 2.95 -25.74 5.71
N ASN A 16 4.06 -26.16 5.11
CA ASN A 16 5.32 -25.47 5.21
C ASN A 16 5.17 -24.12 4.47
N PHE A 17 4.75 -23.09 5.21
CA PHE A 17 4.83 -21.71 4.75
C PHE A 17 6.32 -21.40 4.65
N ASN A 18 6.84 -21.51 3.42
CA ASN A 18 8.19 -21.15 3.05
C ASN A 18 8.52 -19.83 3.76
N GLN A 19 9.45 -19.89 4.71
CA GLN A 19 9.88 -18.74 5.50
C GLN A 19 10.58 -17.79 4.54
N ARG A 20 9.81 -16.86 3.96
CA ARG A 20 10.41 -15.65 3.42
C ARG A 20 11.20 -15.04 4.58
N PRO A 21 12.51 -14.77 4.43
CA PRO A 21 13.23 -14.04 5.45
C PRO A 21 12.42 -12.77 5.76
N PRO A 22 12.29 -12.38 7.03
CA PRO A 22 11.48 -11.22 7.40
C PRO A 22 11.96 -10.05 6.55
N SER A 23 11.12 -9.61 5.61
CA SER A 23 11.46 -8.45 4.82
C SER A 23 11.57 -7.30 5.79
N GLN A 24 12.69 -6.58 5.75
CA GLN A 24 12.86 -5.45 6.64
C GLN A 24 11.69 -4.49 6.41
N PRO A 25 11.02 -4.03 7.48
CA PRO A 25 9.88 -3.14 7.36
C PRO A 25 10.29 -1.90 6.58
N LEU A 26 9.37 -1.36 5.78
CA LEU A 26 9.60 -0.11 5.09
C LEU A 26 9.94 0.98 6.11
N ASN A 27 11.08 1.64 5.93
CA ASN A 27 11.37 2.84 6.69
C ASN A 27 10.51 3.98 6.15
N MET A 28 9.50 4.39 6.91
CA MET A 28 8.60 5.51 6.59
C MET A 28 8.86 6.73 7.50
N SER A 29 10.03 6.82 8.13
CA SER A 29 10.35 7.90 9.09
C SER A 29 10.30 9.30 8.46
N PHE A 30 10.53 9.41 7.14
CA PHE A 30 10.43 10.66 6.38
C PHE A 30 9.00 11.26 6.38
N LEU A 31 7.97 10.44 6.60
CA LEU A 31 6.57 10.87 6.74
C LEU A 31 6.19 11.24 8.19
N SER A 32 7.09 11.11 9.16
CA SER A 32 6.77 11.37 10.58
C SER A 32 6.08 12.71 10.80
N THR A 33 6.55 13.75 10.11
CA THR A 33 6.02 15.12 10.14
C THR A 33 5.07 15.46 8.97
N GLY A 34 4.47 14.46 8.32
CA GLY A 34 3.50 14.64 7.24
C GLY A 34 4.10 14.97 5.87
N TYR A 35 3.31 15.54 4.97
CA TYR A 35 3.66 15.74 3.56
C TYR A 35 4.32 17.08 3.24
N TYR A 36 4.09 18.09 4.07
CA TYR A 36 4.46 19.48 3.79
C TYR A 36 5.63 19.92 4.65
N GLN A 37 6.44 20.84 4.11
CA GLN A 37 7.59 21.41 4.82
C GLN A 37 7.22 22.65 5.64
N ASP A 38 6.04 23.22 5.40
CA ASP A 38 5.49 24.38 6.11
C ASP A 38 4.17 24.05 6.81
N GLY A 39 3.88 24.77 7.89
CA GLY A 39 2.64 24.59 8.66
C GLY A 39 1.37 24.99 7.92
N GLU A 40 1.47 25.85 6.89
CA GLU A 40 0.32 26.24 6.06
C GLU A 40 -0.03 25.20 4.99
N LYS A 41 0.82 24.16 4.85
CA LYS A 41 0.72 23.08 3.87
C LYS A 41 0.67 23.59 2.42
N LYS A 42 1.54 24.56 2.09
CA LYS A 42 1.64 25.15 0.74
C LYS A 42 2.72 24.48 -0.11
N LYS A 43 3.79 23.99 0.52
CA LYS A 43 4.95 23.41 -0.15
C LYS A 43 5.12 21.95 0.30
N ILE A 44 5.00 21.04 -0.66
CA ILE A 44 5.31 19.63 -0.42
C ILE A 44 6.81 19.49 -0.14
N LYS A 45 7.21 18.53 0.70
CA LYS A 45 8.63 18.26 0.93
C LYS A 45 9.27 17.71 -0.34
N ASP A 46 10.30 18.38 -0.85
CA ASP A 46 10.97 17.99 -2.10
C ASP A 46 11.51 16.56 -2.06
N VAL A 47 11.99 16.12 -0.89
CA VAL A 47 12.51 14.76 -0.68
C VAL A 47 11.45 13.68 -0.91
N LEU A 48 10.16 13.98 -0.66
CA LEU A 48 9.08 13.02 -0.89
C LEU A 48 8.88 12.77 -2.39
N ILE A 49 8.91 13.82 -3.21
CA ILE A 49 8.65 13.71 -4.64
C ILE A 49 9.87 13.23 -5.43
N THR A 50 11.05 13.28 -4.82
CA THR A 50 12.32 12.86 -5.44
C THR A 50 12.82 11.55 -4.83
N VAL A 51 13.70 11.62 -3.84
CA VAL A 51 14.49 10.49 -3.30
C VAL A 51 13.58 9.39 -2.72
N GLU A 52 12.57 9.74 -1.93
CA GLU A 52 11.72 8.74 -1.29
C GLU A 52 10.76 8.08 -2.27
N ALA A 53 10.17 8.87 -3.18
CA ALA A 53 9.32 8.34 -4.24
C ALA A 53 10.09 7.39 -5.16
N GLU A 54 11.33 7.75 -5.52
CA GLU A 54 12.20 6.92 -6.33
C GLU A 54 12.57 5.60 -5.63
N THR A 55 12.96 5.69 -4.36
CA THR A 55 13.33 4.55 -3.54
C THR A 55 12.16 3.55 -3.43
N LEU A 56 10.96 4.05 -3.16
CA LEU A 56 9.75 3.23 -3.09
C LEU A 56 9.35 2.65 -4.46
N GLY A 57 9.38 3.47 -5.52
CA GLY A 57 9.05 3.05 -6.88
C GLY A 57 9.93 1.89 -7.35
N LYS A 58 11.24 2.02 -7.16
CA LYS A 58 12.22 0.95 -7.42
C LYS A 58 11.94 -0.29 -6.57
N LYS A 59 11.74 -0.12 -5.26
CA LYS A 59 11.46 -1.23 -4.34
C LYS A 59 10.20 -2.01 -4.76
N PHE A 60 9.13 -1.34 -5.16
CA PHE A 60 7.92 -2.02 -5.62
C PHE A 60 8.11 -2.76 -6.95
N ALA A 61 8.92 -2.23 -7.87
CA ALA A 61 9.30 -2.94 -9.08
C ALA A 61 10.11 -4.21 -8.77
N ASP A 62 11.07 -4.12 -7.83
CA ASP A 62 11.89 -5.25 -7.40
C ASP A 62 11.05 -6.34 -6.70
N LEU A 63 10.08 -5.93 -5.87
CA LEU A 63 9.11 -6.81 -5.21
C LEU A 63 8.05 -7.41 -6.16
N LYS A 64 8.13 -7.11 -7.46
CA LYS A 64 7.23 -7.63 -8.49
C LYS A 64 5.76 -7.25 -8.29
N LEU A 65 5.50 -6.08 -7.69
CA LEU A 65 4.17 -5.47 -7.76
C LEU A 65 3.80 -5.31 -9.25
N THR A 66 2.62 -5.76 -9.66
CA THR A 66 2.26 -5.64 -11.07
C THR A 66 1.82 -4.22 -11.40
N SER A 67 2.11 -3.77 -12.62
CA SER A 67 1.64 -2.45 -13.09
C SER A 67 0.12 -2.32 -13.04
N SER A 68 -0.62 -3.41 -13.24
CA SER A 68 -2.08 -3.44 -13.11
C SER A 68 -2.57 -3.25 -11.67
N GLN A 69 -1.90 -3.85 -10.68
CA GLN A 69 -2.22 -3.66 -9.26
C GLN A 69 -1.95 -2.21 -8.85
N LEU A 70 -0.75 -1.69 -9.17
CA LEU A 70 -0.39 -0.32 -8.84
C LEU A 70 -1.35 0.69 -9.48
N ARG A 71 -1.59 0.56 -10.80
CA ARG A 71 -2.53 1.42 -11.53
C ARG A 71 -3.93 1.38 -10.95
N LYS A 72 -4.42 0.19 -10.58
CA LYS A 72 -5.75 0.04 -9.98
C LYS A 72 -5.87 0.87 -8.70
N PHE A 73 -4.90 0.74 -7.78
CA PHE A 73 -4.92 1.50 -6.52
C PHE A 73 -4.77 3.01 -6.76
N PHE A 74 -3.85 3.41 -7.64
CA PHE A 74 -3.66 4.82 -7.95
C PHE A 74 -4.90 5.46 -8.58
N ASN A 75 -5.54 4.78 -9.54
CA ASN A 75 -6.78 5.26 -10.16
C ASN A 75 -7.92 5.42 -9.13
N GLU A 76 -7.98 4.52 -8.15
CA GLU A 76 -8.96 4.62 -7.07
C GLU A 76 -8.69 5.84 -6.18
N VAL A 77 -7.43 6.10 -5.82
CA VAL A 77 -7.03 7.31 -5.08
C VAL A 77 -7.42 8.57 -5.86
N ARG A 78 -7.16 8.62 -7.17
CA ARG A 78 -7.56 9.73 -8.05
C ARG A 78 -9.08 9.89 -8.13
N SER A 79 -9.81 8.77 -8.15
CA SER A 79 -11.28 8.79 -8.14
C SER A 79 -11.82 9.38 -6.84
N ILE A 80 -11.21 9.04 -5.69
CA ILE A 80 -11.58 9.60 -4.38
C ILE A 80 -11.23 11.09 -4.34
N GLU A 81 -10.07 11.50 -4.84
CA GLU A 81 -9.68 12.92 -4.95
C GLU A 81 -10.71 13.74 -5.73
N ALA A 82 -11.21 13.22 -6.86
CA ALA A 82 -12.24 13.89 -7.64
C ALA A 82 -13.60 14.00 -6.92
N GLN A 83 -13.89 13.12 -5.96
CA GLN A 83 -15.15 13.15 -5.19
C GLN A 83 -15.10 14.08 -3.98
N ILE A 84 -13.90 14.28 -3.41
CA ILE A 84 -13.68 14.91 -2.11
C ILE A 84 -13.72 16.44 -2.12
N ASP A 85 -13.71 17.09 -3.29
CA ASP A 85 -13.61 18.55 -3.42
C ASP A 85 -14.54 19.33 -2.46
N GLY A 86 -13.96 19.88 -1.38
CA GLY A 86 -14.67 20.62 -0.31
C GLY A 86 -15.53 19.78 0.65
N LYS A 87 -15.51 18.45 0.56
CA LYS A 87 -16.34 17.49 1.33
C LYS A 87 -15.51 16.43 2.06
N PHE A 88 -14.30 16.78 2.46
CA PHE A 88 -13.36 15.84 3.08
C PHE A 88 -13.96 15.08 4.26
N ASP A 89 -14.63 15.74 5.20
CA ASP A 89 -15.15 15.07 6.39
C ASP A 89 -16.25 14.05 6.07
N GLU A 90 -17.12 14.34 5.10
CA GLU A 90 -18.18 13.43 4.64
C GLU A 90 -17.61 12.17 3.96
N GLN A 91 -16.48 12.32 3.28
CA GLN A 91 -15.91 11.29 2.42
C GLN A 91 -14.61 10.68 2.94
N LYS A 92 -14.12 11.11 4.12
CA LYS A 92 -12.92 10.57 4.76
C LYS A 92 -12.96 9.05 4.90
N ALA A 93 -14.15 8.49 5.10
CA ALA A 93 -14.36 7.04 5.13
C ALA A 93 -13.86 6.34 3.86
N LEU A 94 -14.02 6.95 2.67
CA LEU A 94 -13.53 6.39 1.40
C LEU A 94 -12.00 6.30 1.37
N ILE A 95 -11.30 7.30 1.91
CA ILE A 95 -9.83 7.27 2.07
C ILE A 95 -9.45 6.13 3.01
N LEU A 96 -10.10 6.03 4.18
CA LEU A 96 -9.80 4.99 5.17
C LEU A 96 -10.05 3.56 4.63
N MET A 97 -11.04 3.40 3.74
CA MET A 97 -11.32 2.12 3.08
C MET A 97 -10.18 1.63 2.18
N LEU A 98 -9.25 2.49 1.74
CA LEU A 98 -8.09 2.04 0.97
C LEU A 98 -7.22 1.06 1.78
N LYS A 99 -7.13 1.22 3.12
CA LYS A 99 -6.40 0.28 4.00
C LYS A 99 -6.97 -1.15 3.92
N SER A 100 -8.30 -1.29 4.00
CA SER A 100 -8.96 -2.59 3.92
C SER A 100 -8.85 -3.20 2.52
N LYS A 101 -8.92 -2.37 1.47
CA LYS A 101 -8.77 -2.83 0.08
C LYS A 101 -7.36 -3.33 -0.23
N VAL A 102 -6.31 -2.65 0.25
CA VAL A 102 -4.93 -3.13 0.07
C VAL A 102 -4.66 -4.38 0.90
N ALA A 103 -5.20 -4.46 2.12
CA ALA A 103 -5.12 -5.68 2.95
C ALA A 103 -5.77 -6.89 2.25
N TYR A 104 -6.97 -6.72 1.67
CA TYR A 104 -7.61 -7.77 0.88
C TYR A 104 -6.78 -8.16 -0.35
N SER A 105 -6.18 -7.17 -1.04
CA SER A 105 -5.30 -7.41 -2.18
C SER A 105 -4.09 -8.27 -1.80
N VAL A 106 -3.48 -8.04 -0.64
CA VAL A 106 -2.36 -8.85 -0.13
C VAL A 106 -2.83 -10.25 0.30
N GLY A 107 -3.97 -10.36 0.98
CA GLY A 107 -4.49 -11.64 1.50
C GLY A 107 -5.03 -12.61 0.43
N LYS A 108 -5.28 -12.14 -0.79
CA LYS A 108 -5.81 -12.97 -1.87
C LYS A 108 -4.73 -13.94 -2.38
N LYS A 109 -5.00 -15.25 -2.31
CA LYS A 109 -4.08 -16.34 -2.71
C LYS A 109 -3.42 -16.17 -4.09
N THR A 110 -4.13 -15.55 -5.04
CA THR A 110 -3.66 -15.37 -6.43
C THR A 110 -2.97 -14.02 -6.66
N SER A 111 -2.90 -13.17 -5.64
CA SER A 111 -2.37 -11.83 -5.76
C SER A 111 -0.85 -11.82 -5.62
N ARG A 112 -0.20 -10.95 -6.37
CA ARG A 112 1.24 -10.66 -6.26
C ARG A 112 1.52 -9.36 -5.49
N THR A 113 0.51 -8.79 -4.83
CA THR A 113 0.67 -7.55 -4.07
C THR A 113 1.60 -7.80 -2.87
N PRO A 114 2.76 -7.14 -2.77
CA PRO A 114 3.67 -7.29 -1.65
C PRO A 114 3.07 -6.71 -0.35
N ALA A 115 3.44 -7.25 0.80
CA ALA A 115 3.01 -6.73 2.10
C ALA A 115 3.52 -5.29 2.33
N GLU A 116 4.70 -4.98 1.81
CA GLU A 116 5.31 -3.66 1.82
C GLU A 116 4.43 -2.63 1.12
N PHE A 117 3.72 -3.00 0.06
CA PHE A 117 2.80 -2.08 -0.60
C PHE A 117 1.60 -1.72 0.30
N LYS A 118 1.09 -2.69 1.07
CA LYS A 118 0.08 -2.43 2.10
C LYS A 118 0.63 -1.50 3.18
N ASP A 119 1.82 -1.77 3.70
CA ASP A 119 2.41 -0.95 4.78
C ASP A 119 2.69 0.49 4.32
N PHE A 120 3.09 0.68 3.06
CA PHE A 120 3.18 2.00 2.44
C PHE A 120 1.83 2.73 2.40
N ILE A 121 0.78 2.07 1.91
CA ILE A 121 -0.57 2.67 1.83
C ILE A 121 -1.07 3.01 3.24
N ASP A 122 -0.89 2.12 4.21
CA ASP A 122 -1.32 2.36 5.59
C ASP A 122 -0.59 3.55 6.21
N ALA A 123 0.75 3.60 6.10
CA ALA A 123 1.56 4.68 6.64
C ALA A 123 1.20 6.04 6.02
N CYS A 124 0.91 6.07 4.72
CA CYS A 124 0.44 7.28 4.06
C CYS A 124 -0.94 7.71 4.57
N ILE A 125 -1.89 6.78 4.68
CA ILE A 125 -3.25 7.10 5.13
C ILE A 125 -3.26 7.58 6.59
N ASP A 126 -2.41 7.01 7.44
CA ASP A 126 -2.30 7.41 8.86
C ASP A 126 -1.77 8.85 9.04
N LYS A 127 -1.22 9.46 7.97
CA LYS A 127 -0.79 10.86 7.96
C LYS A 127 -1.82 11.82 7.37
N ILE A 128 -3.00 11.34 6.98
CA ILE A 128 -4.07 12.18 6.44
C ILE A 128 -4.97 12.65 7.58
N ILE A 129 -4.79 13.90 7.99
CA ILE A 129 -5.65 14.54 8.99
C ILE A 129 -6.74 15.36 8.30
N ASP A 130 -6.36 16.10 7.26
CA ASP A 130 -7.24 16.98 6.48
C ASP A 130 -7.10 16.78 4.95
N GLU A 131 -7.89 17.54 4.19
CA GLU A 131 -7.90 17.49 2.73
C GLU A 131 -6.54 17.84 2.10
N LYS A 132 -5.78 18.76 2.72
CA LYS A 132 -4.45 19.10 2.23
C LYS A 132 -3.51 17.92 2.38
N ASP A 133 -3.53 17.21 3.50
CA ASP A 133 -2.74 15.99 3.65
C ASP A 133 -3.10 14.93 2.60
N PHE A 134 -4.39 14.79 2.28
CA PHE A 134 -4.81 13.88 1.22
C PHE A 134 -4.24 14.30 -0.15
N LYS A 135 -4.30 15.59 -0.49
CA LYS A 135 -3.66 16.13 -1.71
C LYS A 135 -2.14 15.91 -1.70
N GLY A 136 -1.50 16.02 -0.54
CA GLY A 136 -0.08 15.69 -0.34
C GLY A 136 0.22 14.22 -0.62
N PHE A 137 -0.59 13.31 -0.08
CA PHE A 137 -0.52 11.88 -0.36
C PHE A 137 -0.67 11.58 -1.85
N VAL A 138 -1.68 12.14 -2.51
CA VAL A 138 -1.93 11.91 -3.95
C VAL A 138 -0.69 12.25 -4.78
N LYS A 139 -0.09 13.43 -4.55
CA LYS A 139 1.13 13.87 -5.26
C LYS A 139 2.32 12.95 -4.98
N PHE A 140 2.50 12.54 -3.72
CA PHE A 140 3.57 11.61 -3.36
C PHE A 140 3.38 10.25 -4.03
N PHE A 141 2.15 9.72 -4.01
CA PHE A 141 1.85 8.44 -4.63
C PHE A 141 2.00 8.51 -6.16
N GLU A 142 1.63 9.62 -6.79
CA GLU A 142 1.86 9.87 -8.21
C GLU A 142 3.35 9.83 -8.57
N ALA A 143 4.22 10.45 -7.77
CA ALA A 143 5.66 10.38 -7.96
C ALA A 143 6.19 8.95 -7.83
N VAL A 144 5.75 8.21 -6.81
CA VAL A 144 6.07 6.78 -6.63
C VAL A 144 5.65 5.97 -7.86
N VAL A 145 4.47 6.24 -8.42
CA VAL A 145 3.97 5.57 -9.64
C VAL A 145 4.88 5.89 -10.83
N GLY A 146 5.28 7.15 -11.01
CA GLY A 146 6.19 7.56 -12.08
C GLY A 146 7.52 6.80 -12.02
N TYR A 147 8.18 6.80 -10.86
CA TYR A 147 9.44 6.06 -10.67
C TYR A 147 9.26 4.55 -10.75
N PHE A 148 8.15 4.00 -10.26
CA PHE A 148 7.84 2.59 -10.45
C PHE A 148 7.86 2.23 -11.94
N TYR A 149 7.20 3.02 -12.80
CA TYR A 149 7.17 2.73 -14.23
C TYR A 149 8.53 2.88 -14.91
N TYR A 150 9.41 3.75 -14.39
CA TYR A 150 10.80 3.86 -14.85
C TYR A 150 11.59 2.55 -14.59
N TYR A 151 11.44 1.96 -13.39
CA TYR A 151 12.15 0.73 -13.02
C TYR A 151 11.41 -0.56 -13.41
N TYR A 152 10.12 -0.50 -13.69
CA TYR A 152 9.28 -1.65 -13.98
C TYR A 152 9.63 -2.23 -15.36
N LYS A 153 10.17 -3.45 -15.35
CA LYS A 153 10.32 -4.27 -16.55
C LYS A 153 9.15 -5.25 -16.61
N PRO A 154 8.21 -5.12 -17.56
CA PRO A 154 7.24 -6.17 -17.80
C PRO A 154 8.02 -7.46 -18.07
N GLY A 155 7.59 -8.58 -17.47
CA GLY A 155 8.28 -9.86 -17.61
C GLY A 155 8.59 -10.11 -19.08
N GLY A 156 9.88 -10.14 -19.41
CA GLY A 156 10.34 -10.51 -20.74
C GLY A 156 9.85 -11.92 -21.02
N THR A 157 9.11 -12.06 -22.10
CA THR A 157 8.94 -13.35 -22.79
C THR A 157 10.29 -13.79 -23.34
#